data_AF-A0A3N0ZNU4-F1
#
_entry.id   AF-A0A3N0ZNU4-F1
#
_cell.length_a   1.000
_cell.length_b   1.000
_cell.length_c   1.000
_cell.angle_alpha   90.00
_cell.angle_beta   90.00
_cell.angle_gamma   90.00
#
_symmetry.space_group_name_H-M   'P 1'
#
loop_
_entity.id
_entity.type
_entity.pdbx_description
1 polymer ?
#
loop_
_entity_poly.entity_id
_entity_poly.type
_entity_poly.pdbx_seq_one_letter_code
_entity_poly.pdbx_strand_id
1 'polypeptide(L)'
;MTDKQKLFIEIFRKNAGNIAVTCRKLNISRDTYYEWYNKQQKIETDNEGNEIKIPNEFKVAADEVKESTIDFTESALLKKISGITTKTIKIKEVLNKEGNIVRLKEETIITHPPDIVAIIFLLKTLGRKRGWKETTDMKIETDGEGKLTSEQISELEKLTTEEKKDLITLMKKVIDN
;
A
#
# COMPACT_ATOMS: atom_id res chain seq x y z
N MET A 1 -24.80 5.65 16.53
CA MET A 1 -24.43 4.28 16.10
C MET A 1 -25.27 3.25 16.84
N THR A 2 -25.75 2.18 16.18
CA THR A 2 -26.55 1.09 16.81
C THR A 2 -25.67 0.12 17.61
N ASP A 3 -26.24 -0.65 18.53
CA ASP A 3 -25.48 -1.61 19.35
C ASP A 3 -24.84 -2.73 18.50
N LYS A 4 -25.54 -3.19 17.46
CA LYS A 4 -24.97 -4.15 16.48
C LYS A 4 -23.75 -3.58 15.77
N GLN A 5 -23.79 -2.30 15.40
CA GLN A 5 -22.66 -1.60 14.77
C GLN A 5 -21.48 -1.42 15.73
N LYS A 6 -21.72 -1.11 17.00
CA LYS A 6 -20.67 -1.03 18.03
C LYS A 6 -19.97 -2.37 18.23
N LEU A 7 -20.75 -3.44 18.37
CA LEU A 7 -20.23 -4.81 18.48
C LEU A 7 -19.43 -5.21 17.23
N PHE A 8 -19.89 -4.82 16.05
CA PHE A 8 -19.14 -5.01 14.81
C PHE A 8 -17.76 -4.37 14.87
N ILE A 9 -17.68 -3.07 15.22
CA ILE A 9 -16.41 -2.35 15.30
C ILE A 9 -15.46 -2.98 16.33
N GLU A 10 -15.95 -3.44 17.48
CA GLU A 10 -15.12 -4.09 18.49
C GLU A 10 -14.45 -5.38 17.95
N ILE A 11 -15.23 -6.22 17.26
CA ILE A 11 -14.71 -7.45 16.65
C ILE A 11 -13.83 -7.13 15.45
N PHE A 12 -14.17 -6.08 14.69
CA PHE A 12 -13.39 -5.59 13.56
C PHE A 12 -11.98 -5.15 13.98
N ARG A 13 -11.86 -4.45 15.13
CA ARG A 13 -10.57 -4.11 15.77
C ARG A 13 -9.76 -5.35 16.12
N LYS A 14 -10.40 -6.34 16.77
CA LYS A 14 -9.75 -7.61 17.15
C LYS A 14 -9.25 -8.41 15.95
N ASN A 15 -9.89 -8.26 14.79
CA ASN A 15 -9.56 -8.95 13.55
C ASN A 15 -8.72 -8.11 12.58
N ALA A 16 -8.06 -7.03 13.04
CA ALA A 16 -7.20 -6.16 12.23
C ALA A 16 -7.88 -5.66 10.94
N GLY A 17 -9.13 -5.21 11.03
CA GLY A 17 -9.84 -4.63 9.90
C GLY A 17 -10.31 -5.64 8.83
N ASN A 18 -10.31 -6.94 9.12
CA ASN A 18 -10.80 -7.95 8.19
C ASN A 18 -12.34 -8.05 8.20
N ILE A 19 -12.97 -7.53 7.14
CA ILE A 19 -14.45 -7.51 7.00
C ILE A 19 -14.99 -8.94 6.92
N ALA A 20 -14.40 -9.79 6.09
CA ALA A 20 -14.89 -11.15 5.86
C ALA A 20 -14.85 -12.03 7.12
N VAL A 21 -13.80 -11.93 7.93
CA VAL A 21 -13.68 -12.67 9.19
C VAL A 21 -14.69 -12.14 10.21
N THR A 22 -14.86 -10.83 10.28
CA THR A 22 -15.78 -10.17 11.22
C THR A 22 -17.24 -10.48 10.90
N CYS A 23 -17.64 -10.39 9.62
CA CYS A 23 -18.98 -10.77 9.14
C CYS A 23 -19.30 -12.24 9.43
N ARG A 24 -18.35 -13.16 9.21
CA ARG A 24 -18.52 -14.59 9.55
C ARG A 24 -18.71 -14.79 11.05
N LYS A 25 -17.96 -14.08 11.88
CA LYS A 25 -18.02 -14.21 13.35
C LYS A 25 -19.33 -13.66 13.95
N LEU A 26 -19.92 -12.65 13.30
CA LEU A 26 -21.20 -12.05 13.70
C LEU A 26 -22.41 -12.63 12.97
N ASN A 27 -22.20 -13.58 12.05
CA ASN A 27 -23.24 -14.16 11.21
C ASN A 27 -24.06 -13.09 10.45
N ILE A 28 -23.37 -12.12 9.84
CA ILE A 28 -23.98 -11.07 9.01
C ILE A 28 -23.41 -11.10 7.58
N SER A 29 -24.17 -10.64 6.59
CA SER A 29 -23.65 -10.45 5.23
C SER A 29 -22.61 -9.32 5.19
N ARG A 30 -21.70 -9.39 4.21
CA ARG A 30 -20.80 -8.27 3.89
C ARG A 30 -21.58 -7.05 3.37
N ASP A 31 -22.72 -7.29 2.73
CA ASP A 31 -23.57 -6.20 2.21
C ASP A 31 -24.05 -5.30 3.33
N THR A 32 -24.42 -5.88 4.47
CA THR A 32 -24.81 -5.15 5.68
C THR A 32 -23.71 -4.19 6.15
N TYR A 33 -22.43 -4.58 6.04
CA TYR A 33 -21.31 -3.67 6.32
C TYR A 33 -21.28 -2.51 5.32
N TYR A 34 -21.38 -2.80 4.02
CA TYR A 34 -21.34 -1.76 2.98
C TYR A 34 -22.54 -0.82 3.06
N GLU A 35 -23.72 -1.31 3.41
CA GLU A 35 -24.90 -0.49 3.69
C GLU A 35 -24.64 0.48 4.84
N TRP A 36 -24.08 0.00 5.96
CA TRP A 36 -23.74 0.85 7.09
C TRP A 36 -22.65 1.86 6.77
N TYR A 37 -21.66 1.46 5.96
CA TYR A 37 -20.52 2.28 5.56
C TYR A 37 -20.92 3.37 4.55
N ASN A 38 -21.76 3.05 3.58
CA ASN A 38 -22.19 3.95 2.51
C ASN A 38 -23.42 4.78 2.87
N LYS A 39 -24.00 4.58 4.06
CA LYS A 39 -25.13 5.37 4.53
C LYS A 39 -24.78 6.86 4.49
N GLN A 40 -25.65 7.62 3.82
CA GLN A 40 -25.53 9.06 3.61
C GLN A 40 -25.22 9.80 4.92
N GLN A 41 -24.38 10.83 4.84
CA GLN A 41 -24.11 11.74 5.94
C GLN A 41 -25.40 12.47 6.31
N LYS A 42 -25.61 12.72 7.61
CA LYS A 42 -26.75 13.55 8.01
C LYS A 42 -26.40 15.00 7.68
N ILE A 43 -27.35 15.72 7.09
CA ILE A 43 -27.26 17.17 6.92
C ILE A 43 -28.14 17.77 8.00
N GLU A 44 -27.54 18.54 8.90
CA GLU A 44 -28.24 19.34 9.89
C GLU A 44 -28.04 20.81 9.55
N THR A 45 -28.95 21.69 9.97
CA THR A 45 -28.82 23.13 9.78
C THR A 45 -28.43 23.75 11.11
N ASP A 46 -27.45 24.67 11.12
CA ASP A 46 -27.15 25.43 12.32
C ASP A 46 -28.22 26.51 12.61
N ASN A 47 -28.07 27.19 13.75
CA ASN A 47 -28.97 28.28 14.15
C ASN A 47 -28.94 29.49 13.20
N GLU A 48 -27.98 29.53 12.27
CA GLU A 48 -27.72 30.61 11.31
C GLU A 48 -28.12 30.22 9.87
N GLY A 49 -28.66 29.01 9.68
CA GLY A 49 -29.13 28.52 8.38
C GLY A 49 -28.06 27.81 7.53
N ASN A 50 -26.84 27.59 8.05
CA ASN A 50 -25.77 26.90 7.32
C ASN A 50 -25.92 25.37 7.44
N GLU A 51 -25.64 24.67 6.34
CA GLU A 51 -25.63 23.21 6.31
C GLU A 51 -24.37 22.63 6.99
N ILE A 52 -24.58 21.89 8.08
CA ILE A 52 -23.57 21.08 8.75
C ILE A 52 -23.69 19.63 8.25
N LYS A 53 -22.60 19.12 7.67
CA LYS A 53 -22.49 17.70 7.30
C LYS A 53 -21.95 16.91 8.47
N ILE A 54 -22.80 16.07 9.05
CA ILE A 54 -22.42 15.16 10.13
C ILE A 54 -21.92 13.86 9.52
N PRO A 55 -20.64 13.50 9.75
CA PRO A 55 -20.07 12.29 9.20
C PRO A 55 -20.77 11.06 9.78
N ASN A 56 -20.88 10.02 8.95
CA ASN A 56 -21.40 8.73 9.40
C ASN A 56 -20.46 8.13 10.45
N GLU A 57 -20.90 8.10 11.71
CA GLU A 57 -20.13 7.57 12.85
C GLU A 57 -19.56 6.16 12.61
N PHE A 58 -20.32 5.29 11.91
CA PHE A 58 -19.85 3.93 11.61
C PHE A 58 -18.71 3.93 10.61
N LYS A 59 -18.80 4.78 9.58
CA LYS A 59 -17.74 4.95 8.60
C LYS A 59 -16.46 5.45 9.25
N VAL A 60 -16.56 6.51 10.07
CA VAL A 60 -15.41 7.08 10.79
C VAL A 60 -14.73 6.02 11.66
N ALA A 61 -15.52 5.28 12.45
CA ALA A 61 -14.98 4.22 13.29
C ALA A 61 -14.34 3.10 12.48
N ALA A 62 -14.93 2.68 11.36
CA ALA A 62 -14.38 1.63 10.51
C ALA A 62 -13.06 2.05 9.84
N ASP A 63 -12.96 3.32 9.43
CA ASP A 63 -11.75 3.86 8.81
C ASP A 63 -10.62 4.01 9.84
N GLU A 64 -10.92 4.47 11.06
CA GLU A 64 -9.95 4.51 12.17
C GLU A 64 -9.32 3.13 12.45
N VAL A 65 -10.10 2.04 12.40
CA VAL A 65 -9.57 0.68 12.58
C VAL A 65 -8.58 0.30 11.47
N LYS A 66 -8.88 0.69 10.23
CA LYS A 66 -8.00 0.41 9.08
C LYS A 66 -6.71 1.21 9.18
N GLU A 67 -6.79 2.51 9.47
CA GLU A 67 -5.62 3.37 9.67
C GLU A 67 -4.74 2.83 10.79
N SER A 68 -5.33 2.47 11.94
CA SER A 68 -4.56 1.85 13.04
C SER A 68 -3.90 0.53 12.64
N THR A 69 -4.53 -0.26 11.77
CA THR A 69 -3.93 -1.50 11.24
C THR A 69 -2.77 -1.20 10.29
N ILE A 70 -2.89 -0.14 9.49
CA ILE A 70 -1.82 0.36 8.63
C ILE A 70 -0.64 0.81 9.51
N ASP A 71 -0.85 1.63 10.53
CA ASP A 71 0.19 2.08 11.47
C ASP A 71 0.96 0.90 12.11
N PHE A 72 0.23 -0.14 12.51
CA PHE A 72 0.83 -1.35 13.06
C PHE A 72 1.69 -2.08 12.01
N THR A 73 1.17 -2.18 10.79
CA THR A 73 1.87 -2.82 9.67
C THR A 73 3.14 -2.05 9.31
N GLU A 74 3.07 -0.71 9.26
CA GLU A 74 4.23 0.16 9.04
C GLU A 74 5.27 -0.02 10.13
N SER A 75 4.85 -0.02 11.39
CA SER A 75 5.74 -0.27 12.54
C SER A 75 6.42 -1.64 12.46
N ALA A 76 5.69 -2.68 12.05
CA ALA A 76 6.26 -4.02 11.86
C ALA A 76 7.22 -4.07 10.66
N LEU A 77 6.90 -3.37 9.57
CA LEU A 77 7.75 -3.27 8.39
C LEU A 77 9.05 -2.53 8.71
N LEU A 78 8.99 -1.43 9.46
CA LEU A 78 10.17 -0.69 9.91
C LEU A 78 11.10 -1.54 10.76
N LYS A 79 10.55 -2.40 11.65
CA LYS A 79 11.35 -3.37 12.41
C LYS A 79 12.06 -4.37 11.49
N LYS A 80 11.39 -4.84 10.43
CA LYS A 80 12.02 -5.71 9.43
C LYS A 80 13.13 -4.99 8.66
N ILE A 81 12.93 -3.70 8.35
CA ILE A 81 13.91 -2.85 7.67
C ILE A 81 15.16 -2.62 8.54
N SER A 82 15.01 -2.46 9.87
CA SER A 82 16.17 -2.31 10.76
C SER A 82 16.92 -3.62 11.04
N GLY A 83 16.33 -4.76 10.70
CA GLY A 83 16.77 -6.08 11.18
C GLY A 83 16.20 -6.39 12.57
N ILE A 84 15.93 -7.67 12.83
CA ILE A 84 15.28 -8.13 14.07
C ILE A 84 16.14 -9.20 14.74
N THR A 85 16.53 -8.96 15.99
CA THR A 85 17.16 -9.98 16.85
C THR A 85 16.09 -10.69 17.66
N THR A 86 15.83 -11.96 17.34
CA THR A 86 14.86 -12.80 18.03
C THR A 86 15.58 -13.69 19.03
N LYS A 87 15.17 -13.63 20.30
CA LYS A 87 15.64 -14.56 21.34
C LYS A 87 14.67 -15.73 21.42
N THR A 88 15.14 -16.93 21.15
CA THR A 88 14.38 -18.17 21.36
C THR A 88 14.86 -18.81 22.65
N ILE A 89 13.93 -19.05 23.58
CA ILE A 89 14.20 -19.72 24.85
C ILE A 89 13.72 -21.17 24.72
N LYS A 90 14.63 -22.12 24.86
CA LYS A 90 14.29 -23.55 24.99
C LYS A 90 14.44 -23.95 26.45
N ILE A 91 13.38 -24.48 27.05
CA ILE A 91 13.44 -25.04 28.41
C ILE A 91 13.62 -26.55 28.26
N LYS A 92 14.71 -27.08 28.81
CA LYS A 92 14.96 -28.52 28.91
C LYS A 92 14.81 -28.95 30.37
N GLU A 93 14.02 -29.98 30.61
CA GLU A 93 13.95 -30.63 31.92
C GLU A 93 15.01 -31.71 31.97
N VAL A 94 15.94 -31.59 32.92
CA VAL A 94 17.08 -32.50 33.07
C VAL A 94 17.13 -32.99 34.51
N LEU A 95 17.41 -34.27 34.70
CA LEU A 95 17.51 -34.88 36.01
C LEU A 95 18.88 -34.59 36.62
N ASN A 96 18.89 -34.12 37.87
CA ASN A 96 20.12 -33.90 38.63
C ASN A 96 20.66 -35.23 39.14
N LYS A 97 21.92 -35.22 39.58
CA LYS A 97 22.55 -36.35 40.30
C LYS A 97 21.80 -36.77 41.58
N GLU A 98 20.92 -35.91 42.08
CA GLU A 98 20.09 -36.13 43.28
C GLU A 98 18.66 -36.61 42.95
N GLY A 99 18.34 -36.88 41.67
CA GLY A 99 17.00 -37.31 41.24
C GLY A 99 15.97 -36.19 41.09
N ASN A 100 16.35 -34.93 41.33
CA ASN A 100 15.48 -33.77 41.16
C ASN A 100 15.39 -33.33 39.69
N ILE A 101 14.20 -32.93 39.23
CA ILE A 101 14.00 -32.34 37.90
C ILE A 101 14.40 -30.87 37.94
N VAL A 102 15.38 -30.47 37.11
CA VAL A 102 15.75 -29.06 36.92
C VAL A 102 15.44 -28.60 35.52
N ARG A 103 14.87 -27.40 35.44
CA ARG A 103 14.59 -26.69 34.18
C ARG A 103 15.82 -25.88 33.78
N LEU A 104 16.58 -26.39 32.81
CA LEU A 104 17.66 -25.67 32.15
C LEU A 104 17.09 -24.79 31.05
N LYS A 105 17.39 -23.50 31.12
CA LYS A 105 16.97 -22.51 30.13
C LYS A 105 18.14 -22.30 29.14
N GLU A 106 18.00 -22.82 27.93
CA GLU A 106 18.91 -22.54 26.82
C GLU A 106 18.38 -21.33 26.04
N GLU A 107 19.14 -20.24 26.01
CA GLU A 107 18.81 -19.05 25.23
C GLU A 107 19.59 -19.07 23.92
N THR A 108 18.90 -19.09 22.78
CA THR A 108 19.50 -18.93 21.46
C THR A 108 19.11 -17.56 20.89
N ILE A 109 20.10 -16.75 20.52
CA ILE A 109 19.89 -15.43 19.92
C ILE A 109 20.08 -15.56 18.41
N ILE A 110 19.02 -15.29 17.64
CA ILE A 110 19.05 -15.32 16.16
C ILE A 110 18.86 -13.89 15.66
N THR A 111 19.84 -13.38 14.94
CA THR A 111 19.77 -12.04 14.30
C THR A 111 19.35 -12.19 12.85
N HIS A 112 18.20 -11.61 12.49
CA HIS A 112 17.72 -11.53 11.13
C HIS A 112 18.20 -10.22 10.50
N PRO A 113 18.86 -10.27 9.32
CA PRO A 113 19.29 -9.06 8.63
C PRO A 113 18.09 -8.22 8.14
N PRO A 114 18.30 -6.95 7.81
CA PRO A 114 17.33 -6.10 7.14
C PRO A 114 16.64 -6.77 5.94
N ASP A 115 15.31 -6.65 5.87
CA ASP A 115 14.52 -7.16 4.75
C ASP A 115 14.60 -6.21 3.54
N ILE A 116 15.23 -6.69 2.46
CA ILE A 116 15.47 -5.91 1.23
C ILE A 116 14.15 -5.51 0.56
N VAL A 117 13.14 -6.38 0.56
CA VAL A 117 11.84 -6.11 -0.09
C VAL A 117 11.12 -4.99 0.67
N ALA A 118 11.18 -5.02 2.00
CA ALA A 118 10.65 -3.97 2.85
C ALA A 118 11.36 -2.62 2.63
N ILE A 119 12.68 -2.62 2.47
CA ILE A 119 13.47 -1.42 2.16
C ILE A 119 13.06 -0.83 0.81
N ILE A 120 12.96 -1.66 -0.23
CA ILE A 120 12.55 -1.21 -1.58
C ILE A 120 11.15 -0.61 -1.53
N PHE A 121 10.22 -1.24 -0.82
CA PHE A 121 8.86 -0.72 -0.65
C PHE A 121 8.85 0.66 0.01
N LEU A 122 9.63 0.86 1.08
CA LEU A 122 9.76 2.16 1.75
C LEU A 122 10.34 3.24 0.83
N LEU A 123 11.35 2.91 0.03
CA LEU A 123 11.94 3.84 -0.94
C LEU A 123 10.95 4.21 -2.05
N LYS A 124 10.13 3.25 -2.50
CA LYS A 124 9.05 3.50 -3.46
C LYS A 124 8.00 4.47 -2.90
N THR A 125 7.64 4.38 -1.63
CA THR A 125 6.58 5.21 -1.05
C THR A 125 7.09 6.58 -0.59
N LEU A 126 8.16 6.60 0.22
CA LEU A 126 8.68 7.82 0.84
C LEU A 126 9.91 8.40 0.12
N GLY A 127 10.73 7.56 -0.50
CA GLY A 127 11.96 7.96 -1.20
C GLY A 127 11.72 8.78 -2.47
N ARG A 128 10.53 8.70 -3.07
CA ARG A 128 10.15 9.53 -4.24
C ARG A 128 10.31 11.03 -3.99
N LYS A 129 9.94 11.49 -2.79
CA LYS A 129 10.11 12.90 -2.38
C LYS A 129 11.58 13.33 -2.31
N ARG A 130 12.51 12.37 -2.22
CA ARG A 130 13.96 12.56 -2.17
C ARG A 130 14.68 12.14 -3.46
N GLY A 131 13.93 11.94 -4.56
CA GLY A 131 14.50 11.64 -5.87
C GLY A 131 14.75 10.16 -6.16
N TRP A 132 14.26 9.23 -5.32
CA TRP A 132 14.27 7.81 -5.68
C TRP A 132 13.39 7.58 -6.91
N LYS A 133 13.97 6.97 -7.96
CA LYS A 133 13.28 6.63 -9.21
C LYS A 133 13.42 5.13 -9.46
N GLU A 134 12.32 4.50 -9.84
CA GLU A 134 12.34 3.13 -10.35
C GLU A 134 12.64 3.21 -11.85
N THR A 135 13.80 2.72 -12.26
CA THR A 135 14.12 2.59 -13.68
C THR A 135 13.63 1.23 -14.15
N THR A 136 12.74 1.23 -15.13
CA THR A 136 12.35 0.01 -15.85
C THR A 136 12.91 0.12 -17.26
N ASP A 137 13.83 -0.77 -17.63
CA ASP A 137 14.31 -0.87 -19.00
C ASP A 137 13.19 -1.47 -19.86
N MET A 138 12.39 -0.61 -20.48
CA MET A 138 11.47 -1.04 -21.51
C MET A 138 12.29 -1.34 -22.77
N LYS A 139 12.54 -2.62 -23.04
CA LYS A 139 12.99 -3.06 -24.35
C LYS A 139 11.87 -2.79 -25.35
N ILE A 140 11.91 -1.63 -25.98
CA ILE A 140 11.12 -1.36 -27.17
C ILE A 140 11.84 -2.12 -28.28
N GLU A 141 11.37 -3.32 -28.61
CA GLU A 141 11.75 -3.98 -29.85
C GLU A 141 11.12 -3.17 -30.98
N THR A 142 11.88 -2.22 -31.53
CA THR A 142 11.55 -1.66 -32.84
C THR A 142 12.06 -2.64 -33.87
N ASP A 143 11.15 -3.25 -34.62
CA ASP A 143 11.45 -4.03 -35.80
C ASP A 143 12.09 -3.14 -36.88
N GLY A 144 13.38 -2.81 -36.73
CA GLY A 144 14.30 -2.35 -37.77
C GLY A 144 14.00 -1.08 -38.57
N GLU A 145 12.79 -0.55 -38.58
CA GLU A 145 12.37 0.62 -39.34
C GLU A 145 11.27 1.33 -38.54
N GLY A 146 11.58 2.50 -37.99
CA GLY A 146 10.57 3.37 -37.39
C GLY A 146 9.58 3.83 -38.47
N LYS A 147 8.55 3.03 -38.75
CA LYS A 147 7.46 3.43 -39.63
C LYS A 147 6.66 4.52 -38.92
N LEU A 148 6.62 5.70 -39.53
CA LEU A 148 5.72 6.77 -39.09
C LEU A 148 4.29 6.23 -39.05
N THR A 149 3.54 6.61 -38.01
CA THR A 149 2.12 6.24 -37.92
C THR A 149 1.35 6.86 -39.09
N SER A 150 0.22 6.28 -39.47
CA SER A 150 -0.62 6.78 -40.58
C SER A 150 -1.04 8.25 -40.40
N GLU A 151 -1.18 8.69 -39.15
CA GLU A 151 -1.48 10.08 -38.81
C GLU A 151 -0.31 11.02 -39.09
N GLN A 152 0.90 10.62 -38.72
CA GLN A 152 2.13 11.39 -39.00
C GLN A 152 2.40 11.51 -40.51
N ILE A 153 2.05 10.49 -41.29
CA ILE A 153 2.16 10.52 -42.75
C ILE A 153 1.16 11.54 -43.33
N SER A 154 -0.10 11.53 -42.87
CA SER A 154 -1.13 12.48 -43.33
C SER A 154 -0.78 13.93 -42.99
N GLU A 155 -0.14 14.19 -41.85
CA GLU A 155 0.33 15.54 -41.49
C GLU A 155 1.52 15.99 -42.35
N LEU A 156 2.47 15.10 -42.66
CA LEU A 156 3.56 15.39 -43.58
C LEU A 156 3.06 15.66 -45.00
N GLU A 157 2.01 15.01 -45.46
CA GLU A 157 1.43 15.26 -46.79
C GLU A 157 0.83 16.68 -46.92
N LYS A 158 0.39 17.27 -45.81
CA LYS A 158 -0.19 18.62 -45.77
C LYS A 158 0.86 19.74 -45.81
N LEU A 159 2.14 19.43 -45.57
CA LEU A 159 3.21 20.42 -45.68
C LEU A 159 3.50 20.76 -47.15
N THR A 160 3.70 22.04 -47.40
CA THR A 160 4.14 22.55 -48.71
C THR A 160 5.56 22.06 -49.05
N THR A 161 5.91 22.11 -50.33
CA THR A 161 7.24 21.68 -50.80
C THR A 161 8.39 22.52 -50.24
N GLU A 162 8.14 23.77 -49.89
CA GLU A 162 9.11 24.67 -49.26
C GLU A 162 9.37 24.22 -47.81
N GLU A 163 8.32 23.99 -47.04
CA GLU A 163 8.42 23.57 -45.62
C GLU A 163 9.10 22.21 -45.48
N LYS A 164 8.87 21.29 -46.42
CA LYS A 164 9.57 20.00 -46.46
C LYS A 164 11.08 20.16 -46.69
N LYS A 165 11.51 21.11 -47.52
CA LYS A 165 12.93 21.38 -47.78
C LYS A 165 13.62 21.98 -46.57
N ASP A 166 12.94 22.88 -45.86
CA ASP A 166 13.48 23.48 -44.63
C ASP A 166 13.67 22.42 -43.54
N LEU A 167 12.71 21.49 -43.40
CA LEU A 167 12.80 20.38 -42.46
C LEU A 167 13.99 19.45 -42.78
N ILE A 168 14.20 19.13 -44.06
CA ILE A 168 15.35 18.33 -44.52
C ILE A 168 16.67 19.05 -44.22
N THR A 169 16.71 20.36 -44.41
CA THR A 169 17.91 21.18 -44.16
C THR A 169 18.25 21.22 -42.67
N LEU A 170 17.23 21.35 -41.81
CA LEU A 170 17.36 21.26 -40.36
C LEU A 170 17.86 19.89 -39.91
N MET A 171 17.30 18.80 -40.46
CA MET A 171 17.76 17.45 -40.15
C MET A 171 19.23 17.23 -40.47
N LYS A 172 19.69 17.65 -41.66
CA LYS A 172 21.11 17.52 -42.04
C LYS A 172 22.02 18.26 -41.07
N LYS A 173 21.64 19.48 -40.67
CA LYS A 173 22.41 20.28 -39.72
C LYS A 173 22.47 19.69 -38.30
N VAL A 174 21.48 18.87 -37.91
CA VAL A 174 21.47 18.14 -36.64
C VAL A 174 22.32 16.87 -36.70
N ILE A 175 22.40 16.22 -37.86
CA ILE A 175 23.21 15.00 -38.07
C ILE A 175 24.70 15.35 -38.19
N ASP A 176 25.02 16.49 -38.78
CA ASP A 176 26.40 16.95 -39.00
C ASP A 176 27.04 17.66 -37.78
N ASN A 177 26.32 17.79 -36.66
CA ASN A 177 26.78 18.35 -35.37
C ASN A 177 26.96 17.24 -34.32
#